data_AF-A0A4Q3J588-F1
#
_entry.id   AF-A0A4Q3J588-F1
#
_cell.length_a   1.000
_cell.length_b   1.000
_cell.length_c   1.000
_cell.angle_alpha   90.00
_cell.angle_beta   90.00
_cell.angle_gamma   90.00
#
_symmetry.space_group_name_H-M   'P 1'
#
loop_
_entity.id
_entity.type
_entity.pdbx_description
1 polymer ?
#
loop_
_entity_poly.entity_id
_entity_poly.type
_entity_poly.pdbx_seq_one_letter_code
_entity_poly.pdbx_strand_id
1 'polypeptide(L)' 'MSLLARELAELIRQEGPLSVSRYMALCLGHPRHGYYMK' A
#
# COMPACT_ATOMS: atom_id res chain seq x y z
N MET A 1 10.25 6.09 -6.88
CA MET A 1 9.27 5.17 -6.26
C MET A 1 8.81 5.78 -4.93
N SER A 2 7.51 5.81 -4.64
CA SER A 2 7.01 6.27 -3.33
C SER A 2 7.38 5.28 -2.22
N LEU A 3 7.46 5.74 -0.96
CA LEU A 3 7.73 4.86 0.19
C LEU A 3 6.66 3.77 0.33
N LEU A 4 5.39 4.14 0.09
CA LEU A 4 4.27 3.20 0.07
C LEU A 4 4.42 2.11 -0.99
N ALA A 5 4.91 2.45 -2.19
CA ALA A 5 5.10 1.45 -3.25
C ALA A 5 6.13 0.38 -2.84
N ARG A 6 7.16 0.75 -2.08
CA ARG A 6 8.13 -0.22 -1.54
C ARG A 6 7.49 -1.14 -0.51
N GLU A 7 6.70 -0.59 0.41
CA GLU A 7 5.99 -1.37 1.42
C GLU A 7 4.97 -2.34 0.78
N LEU A 8 4.24 -1.91 -0.24
CA LEU A 8 3.31 -2.77 -0.99
C LEU A 8 4.03 -3.91 -1.72
N ALA A 9 5.20 -3.63 -2.31
CA ALA A 9 6.01 -4.65 -2.96
C ALA A 9 6.48 -5.71 -1.94
N GLU A 10 6.92 -5.30 -0.75
CA GLU A 10 7.27 -6.25 0.33
C GLU A 10 6.09 -7.12 0.73
N LEU A 11 4.91 -6.50 0.90
CA LEU A 11 3.69 -7.20 1.27
C LEU A 11 3.33 -8.28 0.23
N ILE A 12 3.45 -7.95 -1.06
CA ILE A 12 3.19 -8.89 -2.15
C ILE A 12 4.21 -10.04 -2.14
N ARG A 13 5.47 -9.77 -1.83
CA ARG A 13 6.50 -10.82 -1.74
C ARG A 13 6.25 -11.78 -0.59
N GLN A 14 5.71 -11.29 0.53
CA GLN A 14 5.50 -12.09 1.75
C GLN A 14 4.17 -12.83 1.75
N GLU A 15 3.10 -12.18 1.29
CA GLU A 15 1.73 -12.67 1.42
C GLU A 15 1.11 -13.11 0.08
N GLY A 16 1.81 -12.86 -1.03
CA GLY A 16 1.30 -13.09 -2.38
C GLY A 16 0.47 -11.93 -2.93
N PRO A 17 -0.26 -12.14 -4.04
CA PRO A 17 -0.99 -11.07 -4.72
C PRO A 17 -1.99 -10.36 -3.81
N LEU A 18 -1.98 -9.03 -3.82
CA LEU A 18 -2.96 -8.22 -3.12
C LEU A 18 -4.25 -8.09 -3.94
N SER A 19 -5.40 -8.16 -3.26
CA SER A 19 -6.65 -7.73 -3.88
C SER A 19 -6.60 -6.24 -4.20
N VAL A 20 -7.31 -5.84 -5.26
CA VAL A 20 -7.45 -4.43 -5.64
C VAL A 20 -8.06 -3.60 -4.49
N SER A 21 -9.00 -4.18 -3.72
CA SER A 21 -9.59 -3.53 -2.56
C SER A 21 -8.57 -3.22 -1.46
N ARG A 22 -7.67 -4.17 -1.15
CA ARG A 22 -6.61 -3.98 -0.15
C ARG A 22 -5.57 -2.96 -0.62
N TYR A 23 -5.21 -2.99 -1.90
CA TYR A 23 -4.34 -1.99 -2.51
C TYR A 23 -4.93 -0.58 -2.36
N MET A 24 -6.20 -0.38 -2.75
CA MET A 24 -6.86 0.91 -2.64
C MET A 24 -6.96 1.39 -1.20
N ALA A 25 -7.31 0.51 -0.25
CA ALA A 25 -7.37 0.86 1.17
C ALA A 25 -6.03 1.40 1.69
N LEU A 26 -4.91 0.77 1.31
CA LEU A 26 -3.56 1.21 1.67
C LEU A 26 -3.19 2.52 0.96
N CYS A 27 -3.43 2.63 -0.35
CA CYS A 27 -3.15 3.86 -1.09
C CYS A 27 -3.91 5.08 -0.55
N LEU A 28 -5.14 4.90 -0.08
CA LEU A 28 -5.96 5.99 0.43
C LEU A 28 -5.69 6.28 1.91
N GLY A 29 -5.56 5.24 2.74
CA GLY A 29 -5.57 5.33 4.19
C GLY A 29 -4.26 5.01 4.92
N HIS A 30 -3.15 4.72 4.22
CA HIS A 30 -1.89 4.39 4.89
C HIS A 30 -1.44 5.52 5.83
N PRO A 31 -1.17 5.26 7.13
CA PRO A 31 -1.06 6.29 8.17
C PRO A 31 0.01 7.37 7.92
N ARG A 32 1.03 7.07 7.11
CA ARG A 32 2.10 8.04 6.77
C ARG A 32 2.17 8.44 5.31
N HIS A 33 1.57 7.65 4.42
CA HIS A 33 1.82 7.75 2.97
C HIS A 33 0.53 7.67 2.14
N GLY A 34 -0.61 7.53 2.81
CA GLY A 34 -1.93 7.47 2.19
C GLY A 34 -2.30 8.84 1.64
N TYR A 35 -3.10 8.82 0.58
CA TYR A 35 -3.56 10.03 -0.10
C TYR A 35 -4.24 11.02 0.86
N TYR A 36 -5.02 10.52 1.82
CA TYR A 36 -5.75 11.35 2.79
C TYR A 36 -4.96 11.72 4.05
N MET A 37 -3.71 11.25 4.20
CA MET A 37 -2.87 11.56 5.37
C MET A 37 -1.99 12.81 5.17
N LYS A 38 -2.34 13.63 4.17
CA LYS A 38 -1.76 14.95 3.94
C LYS A 38 -2.52 16.04 4.70
#